data_AF-A0A963N6P0-F1
#
_entry.id   AF-A0A963N6P0-F1
#
_cell.length_a   1.000
_cell.length_b   1.000
_cell.length_c   1.000
_cell.angle_alpha   90.00
_cell.angle_beta   90.00
_cell.angle_gamma   90.00
#
_symmetry.space_group_name_H-M   'P 1'
#
loop_
_entity.id
_entity.type
_entity.pdbx_description
1 polymer ?
#
loop_
_entity_poly.entity_id
_entity_poly.type
_entity_poly.pdbx_seq_one_letter_code
_entity_poly.pdbx_strand_id
1 'polypeptide(L)'
;TLTGTIDRDNELAIARAMATINQCFLFDVNGLDTGGSGRSIICGPDGRVLYQAQNNEEIIPIELDVHRVRRSRELGVLRLGQPLKSFRDHLGDFSIYWRDSEHPYLDSLGPLIKPGRMDRIAELKKIESALHQRHEGG
;
A
#
# COMPACT_ATOMS: atom_id res chain seq x y z
N THR A 1 3.24 3.70 -0.01
CA THR A 1 3.62 4.03 -1.41
C THR A 1 3.90 5.53 -1.51
N LEU A 2 4.52 6.03 -2.58
CA LEU A 2 4.72 7.47 -2.79
C LEU A 2 3.68 7.97 -3.80
N THR A 3 2.47 8.25 -3.34
CA THR A 3 1.31 8.46 -4.22
C THR A 3 0.73 9.84 -3.97
N GLY A 4 1.04 10.77 -4.88
CA GLY A 4 0.47 12.13 -4.95
C GLY A 4 -0.74 12.24 -5.87
N THR A 5 -1.32 11.11 -6.27
CA THR A 5 -2.32 11.03 -7.36
C THR A 5 -3.73 10.69 -6.85
N ILE A 6 -4.73 10.89 -7.71
CA ILE A 6 -6.18 10.81 -7.42
C ILE A 6 -6.66 9.43 -6.92
N ASP A 7 -5.84 8.40 -7.05
CA ASP A 7 -6.14 7.00 -6.72
C ASP A 7 -5.88 6.64 -5.26
N ARG A 8 -5.48 7.60 -4.42
CA ARG A 8 -5.15 7.34 -3.02
C ARG A 8 -6.31 6.70 -2.23
N ASP A 9 -7.57 6.96 -2.59
CA ASP A 9 -8.72 6.26 -1.95
C ASP A 9 -8.73 4.75 -2.26
N ASN A 10 -8.30 4.37 -3.48
CA ASN A 10 -8.14 2.97 -3.86
C ASN A 10 -6.99 2.34 -3.07
N GLU A 11 -5.88 3.05 -2.89
CA GLU A 11 -4.77 2.55 -2.07
C GLU A 11 -5.17 2.29 -0.62
N LEU A 12 -5.95 3.20 -0.01
CA LEU A 12 -6.47 3.01 1.35
C LEU A 12 -7.37 1.77 1.43
N ALA A 13 -8.22 1.55 0.42
CA ALA A 13 -9.05 0.36 0.34
C ALA A 13 -8.21 -0.92 0.18
N ILE A 14 -7.19 -0.89 -0.69
CA ILE A 14 -6.25 -1.99 -0.90
C ILE A 14 -5.48 -2.30 0.39
N ALA A 15 -4.97 -1.30 1.09
CA ALA A 15 -4.25 -1.47 2.35
C ALA A 15 -5.10 -2.23 3.39
N ARG A 16 -6.36 -1.85 3.54
CA ARG A 16 -7.32 -2.53 4.43
C ARG A 16 -7.61 -3.96 3.97
N ALA A 17 -7.88 -4.15 2.68
CA ALA A 17 -8.14 -5.47 2.11
C ALA A 17 -6.95 -6.41 2.29
N MET A 18 -5.74 -5.93 2.01
CA MET A 18 -4.50 -6.68 2.12
C MET A 18 -4.19 -7.06 3.56
N ALA A 19 -4.45 -6.18 4.54
CA ALA A 19 -4.33 -6.49 5.96
C ALA A 19 -5.26 -7.64 6.37
N THR A 20 -6.51 -7.63 5.89
CA THR A 20 -7.51 -8.68 6.12
C THR A 20 -7.11 -10.01 5.48
N ILE A 21 -6.77 -10.00 4.19
CA ILE A 21 -6.45 -11.21 3.41
C ILE A 21 -5.20 -11.89 3.96
N ASN A 22 -4.16 -11.12 4.27
CA ASN A 22 -2.89 -11.66 4.77
C ASN A 22 -2.87 -11.82 6.31
N GLN A 23 -3.96 -11.42 6.97
CA GLN A 23 -4.16 -11.46 8.41
C GLN A 23 -2.95 -10.89 9.15
N CYS A 24 -2.54 -9.68 8.81
CA CYS A 24 -1.34 -9.01 9.32
C CYS A 24 -1.60 -7.55 9.69
N PHE A 25 -0.72 -6.98 10.51
CA PHE A 25 -0.63 -5.53 10.59
C PHE A 25 -0.03 -5.00 9.28
N LEU A 26 -0.65 -3.99 8.71
CA LEU A 26 -0.20 -3.38 7.45
C LEU A 26 0.00 -1.89 7.65
N PHE A 27 1.17 -1.42 7.25
CA PHE A 27 1.58 -0.03 7.32
C PHE A 27 1.78 0.47 5.91
N ASP A 28 0.95 1.41 5.50
CA ASP A 28 1.10 2.11 4.23
C ASP A 28 1.40 3.58 4.53
N VAL A 29 2.69 3.91 4.47
CA VAL A 29 3.21 5.25 4.70
C VAL A 29 3.36 5.95 3.34
N ASN A 30 2.89 7.20 3.29
CA ASN A 30 2.94 8.05 2.12
C ASN A 30 3.55 9.42 2.45
N GLY A 31 4.19 10.04 1.46
CA GLY A 31 4.77 11.37 1.59
C GLY A 31 3.72 12.49 1.55
N LEU A 32 4.17 13.72 1.77
CA LEU A 32 3.33 14.93 1.75
C LEU A 32 3.69 15.84 0.57
N ASP A 33 2.72 16.67 0.17
CA ASP A 33 2.84 17.67 -0.90
C ASP A 33 3.46 17.09 -2.19
N THR A 34 4.62 17.61 -2.63
CA THR A 34 5.30 17.13 -3.84
C THR A 34 5.78 15.67 -3.74
N GLY A 35 5.83 15.14 -2.52
CA GLY A 35 6.15 13.75 -2.20
C GLY A 35 4.94 12.86 -1.95
N GLY A 36 3.70 13.34 -2.03
CA GLY A 36 2.53 12.47 -1.86
C GLY A 36 1.29 13.17 -1.32
N SER A 37 0.17 12.46 -1.32
CA SER A 37 -1.12 12.95 -0.85
C SER A 37 -1.35 12.70 0.65
N GLY A 38 -0.29 12.35 1.39
CA GLY A 38 -0.36 11.99 2.80
C GLY A 38 -1.29 10.81 3.05
N ARG A 39 -2.08 10.92 4.13
CA ARG A 39 -3.06 9.91 4.52
C ARG A 39 -2.46 8.54 4.79
N SER A 40 -1.24 8.49 5.34
CA SER A 40 -0.62 7.25 5.80
C SER A 40 -1.60 6.46 6.66
N ILE A 41 -1.71 5.14 6.47
CA ILE A 41 -2.70 4.30 7.13
C ILE A 41 -2.05 3.08 7.78
N ILE A 42 -2.53 2.75 8.97
CA ILE A 42 -2.15 1.56 9.72
C ILE A 42 -3.40 0.71 9.93
N CYS A 43 -3.35 -0.53 9.45
CA CYS A 43 -4.45 -1.49 9.55
C CYS A 43 -4.07 -2.66 10.45
N GLY A 44 -5.04 -3.16 11.22
CA GLY A 44 -4.90 -4.38 12.01
C GLY A 44 -5.15 -5.65 11.18
N PRO A 45 -4.89 -6.84 11.77
CA PRO A 45 -5.02 -8.15 11.09
C PRO A 45 -6.44 -8.54 10.66
N ASP A 46 -7.42 -7.74 11.04
CA ASP A 46 -8.84 -7.84 10.70
C ASP A 46 -9.29 -6.78 9.67
N GLY A 47 -8.37 -5.98 9.13
CA GLY A 47 -8.66 -4.88 8.19
C GLY A 47 -9.18 -3.61 8.83
N ARG A 48 -9.28 -3.58 10.16
CA ARG A 48 -9.67 -2.41 10.93
C ARG A 48 -8.57 -1.36 10.86
N VAL A 49 -8.94 -0.12 10.55
CA VAL A 49 -8.03 1.03 10.60
C VAL A 49 -7.70 1.32 12.06
N LEU A 50 -6.42 1.21 12.41
CA LEU A 50 -5.89 1.58 13.72
C LEU A 50 -5.51 3.06 13.73
N TYR A 51 -4.98 3.54 12.61
CA TYR A 51 -4.61 4.93 12.44
C TYR A 51 -4.71 5.35 10.98
N GLN A 52 -5.13 6.59 10.71
CA GLN A 52 -5.03 7.20 9.39
C GLN A 52 -4.66 8.68 9.55
N ALA A 53 -3.47 9.03 9.06
CA ALA A 53 -2.95 10.39 9.07
C ALA A 53 -3.78 11.31 8.16
N GLN A 54 -3.52 12.60 8.25
CA GLN A 54 -4.06 13.60 7.32
C GLN A 54 -2.93 14.13 6.41
N ASN A 55 -2.92 15.44 6.15
CA ASN A 55 -2.01 16.08 5.20
C ASN A 55 -0.89 16.88 5.88
N ASN A 56 -0.53 16.54 7.12
CA ASN A 56 0.54 17.18 7.89
C ASN A 56 1.62 16.16 8.26
N GLU A 57 2.81 16.68 8.57
CA GLU A 57 3.88 15.87 9.12
C GLU A 57 3.50 15.37 10.50
N GLU A 58 3.74 14.09 10.76
CA GLU A 58 3.26 13.43 11.95
C GLU A 58 4.16 12.26 12.37
N ILE A 59 4.38 12.15 13.69
CA ILE A 59 4.96 10.96 14.32
C ILE A 59 3.80 10.10 14.82
N ILE A 60 3.79 8.82 14.46
CA ILE A 60 2.68 7.91 14.76
C ILE A 60 3.13 6.87 15.81
N PRO A 61 3.03 7.17 17.12
CA PRO A 61 3.27 6.18 18.16
C PRO A 61 2.11 5.17 18.21
N ILE A 62 2.39 3.89 18.06
CA ILE A 62 1.38 2.83 18.13
C ILE A 62 1.94 1.58 18.82
N GLU A 63 1.11 0.93 19.62
CA GLU A 63 1.41 -0.37 20.23
C GLU A 63 0.84 -1.50 19.37
N LEU A 64 1.64 -2.55 19.16
CA LEU A 64 1.26 -3.71 18.36
C LEU A 64 1.19 -4.97 19.20
N ASP A 65 -0.03 -5.44 19.46
CA ASP A 65 -0.24 -6.78 19.98
C ASP A 65 -0.14 -7.82 18.85
N VAL A 66 1.04 -8.43 18.72
CA VAL A 66 1.32 -9.49 17.74
C VAL A 66 0.53 -10.78 18.00
N HIS A 67 -0.04 -10.99 19.19
CA HIS A 67 -0.92 -12.13 19.45
C HIS A 67 -2.23 -12.02 18.67
N ARG A 68 -2.68 -10.81 18.30
CA ARG A 68 -3.83 -10.62 17.41
C ARG A 68 -3.64 -11.26 16.05
N VAL A 69 -2.42 -11.25 15.50
CA VAL A 69 -2.09 -11.93 14.24
C VAL A 69 -2.25 -13.43 14.40
N ARG A 70 -1.63 -14.01 15.44
CA ARG A 70 -1.73 -15.45 15.72
C ARG A 70 -3.18 -15.89 15.86
N ARG A 71 -3.95 -15.17 16.67
CA ARG A 71 -5.38 -15.43 16.89
C ARG A 71 -6.22 -15.28 15.63
N SER A 72 -5.95 -14.26 14.80
CA SER A 72 -6.65 -14.09 13.52
C SER A 72 -6.38 -15.28 12.59
N ARG A 73 -5.12 -15.71 12.46
CA ARG A 73 -4.75 -16.87 11.61
C ARG A 73 -5.32 -18.18 12.14
N GLU A 74 -5.36 -18.35 13.46
CA GLU A 74 -5.91 -19.54 14.11
C GLU A 74 -7.43 -19.63 13.98
N LEU A 75 -8.16 -18.53 14.23
CA LEU A 75 -9.62 -18.55 14.35
C LEU A 75 -10.34 -18.01 13.11
N GLY A 76 -9.63 -17.37 12.18
CA GLY A 76 -10.20 -16.60 11.08
C GLY A 76 -10.38 -15.12 11.41
N VAL A 77 -10.47 -14.32 10.35
CA VAL A 77 -10.83 -12.90 10.40
C VAL A 77 -12.19 -12.78 11.07
N LEU A 78 -12.24 -12.08 12.22
CA LEU A 78 -13.46 -11.94 13.04
C LEU A 78 -14.13 -13.27 13.40
N ARG A 79 -13.36 -14.38 13.46
CA ARG A 79 -13.85 -15.76 13.65
C ARG A 79 -14.75 -16.28 12.52
N LEU A 80 -14.67 -15.68 11.34
CA LEU A 80 -15.43 -16.04 10.16
C LEU A 80 -14.49 -16.60 9.09
N GLY A 81 -14.22 -15.83 8.03
CA GLY A 81 -13.37 -16.25 6.92
C GLY A 81 -11.95 -16.59 7.39
N GLN A 82 -11.34 -17.61 6.78
CA GLN A 82 -10.00 -18.08 7.12
C GLN A 82 -9.07 -18.00 5.89
N PRO A 83 -8.75 -16.80 5.38
CA PRO A 83 -8.16 -16.63 4.05
C PRO A 83 -6.87 -17.43 3.84
N LEU A 84 -5.96 -17.42 4.83
CA LEU A 84 -4.69 -18.13 4.70
C LEU A 84 -4.85 -19.66 4.71
N LYS A 85 -5.83 -20.19 5.45
CA LYS A 85 -6.13 -21.63 5.43
C LYS A 85 -6.85 -22.00 4.13
N SER A 86 -7.80 -21.18 3.68
CA SER A 86 -8.44 -21.36 2.37
C SER A 86 -7.43 -21.33 1.23
N PHE A 87 -6.41 -20.47 1.30
CA PHE A 87 -5.32 -20.45 0.35
C PHE A 87 -4.43 -21.70 0.45
N ARG A 88 -4.07 -22.15 1.65
CA ARG A 88 -3.25 -23.37 1.85
C ARG A 88 -3.98 -24.65 1.43
N ASP A 89 -5.26 -24.74 1.74
CA ASP A 89 -6.09 -25.94 1.58
C ASP A 89 -6.92 -25.90 0.27
N HIS A 90 -6.58 -24.99 -0.65
CA HIS A 90 -7.27 -24.86 -1.92
C HIS A 90 -7.14 -26.15 -2.75
N LEU A 91 -8.18 -26.48 -3.53
CA LEU A 91 -8.19 -27.66 -4.41
C LEU A 91 -7.54 -27.41 -5.78
N GLY A 92 -7.33 -26.13 -6.13
CA GLY A 92 -6.77 -25.74 -7.42
C GLY A 92 -5.26 -25.91 -7.47
N ASP A 93 -4.68 -25.61 -8.62
CA ASP A 93 -3.24 -25.45 -8.77
C ASP A 93 -2.96 -24.00 -9.15
N PHE A 94 -1.97 -23.38 -8.50
CA PHE A 94 -1.54 -22.02 -8.81
C PHE A 94 -0.43 -22.04 -9.86
N SER A 95 -0.71 -22.64 -11.02
CA SER A 95 0.24 -22.75 -12.12
C SER A 95 0.74 -21.39 -12.61
N ILE A 96 0.01 -20.29 -12.34
CA ILE A 96 0.45 -18.92 -12.60
C ILE A 96 1.78 -18.53 -11.93
N TYR A 97 2.21 -19.25 -10.89
CA TYR A 97 3.50 -19.00 -10.24
C TYR A 97 4.64 -19.91 -10.73
N TRP A 98 4.37 -20.84 -11.66
CA TRP A 98 5.40 -21.71 -12.18
C TRP A 98 6.27 -20.98 -13.20
N ARG A 99 7.57 -21.32 -13.24
CA ARG A 99 8.57 -20.62 -14.06
C ARG A 99 8.27 -20.67 -15.56
N ASP A 100 7.75 -21.80 -16.02
CA ASP A 100 7.56 -22.10 -17.45
C ASP A 100 6.09 -21.98 -17.87
N SER A 101 5.23 -21.38 -17.04
CA SER A 101 3.84 -21.17 -17.39
C SER A 101 3.68 -20.03 -18.39
N GLU A 102 2.95 -20.30 -19.47
CA GLU A 102 2.57 -19.28 -20.44
C GLU A 102 1.31 -18.54 -19.97
N HIS A 103 1.25 -17.23 -20.24
CA HIS A 103 0.10 -16.40 -19.85
C HIS A 103 -0.42 -15.59 -21.04
N PRO A 104 -0.97 -16.24 -22.10
CA PRO A 104 -1.26 -15.57 -23.38
C PRO A 104 -2.08 -14.28 -23.24
N TYR A 105 -3.05 -14.27 -22.31
CA TYR A 105 -3.83 -13.08 -22.04
C TYR A 105 -3.02 -11.97 -21.35
N LEU A 106 -2.25 -12.27 -20.31
CA LEU A 106 -1.43 -11.27 -19.61
C LEU A 106 -0.32 -10.75 -20.54
N ASP A 107 0.28 -11.61 -21.35
CA ASP A 107 1.28 -11.26 -22.35
C ASP A 107 0.70 -10.34 -23.44
N SER A 108 -0.61 -10.47 -23.73
CA SER A 108 -1.32 -9.61 -24.69
C SER A 108 -1.61 -8.19 -24.18
N LEU A 109 -1.45 -7.92 -22.87
CA LEU A 109 -1.72 -6.60 -22.28
C LEU A 109 -0.68 -5.53 -22.66
N GLY A 110 0.40 -5.96 -23.35
CA GLY A 110 1.52 -5.10 -23.71
C GLY A 110 2.54 -4.97 -22.58
N PRO A 111 3.65 -4.28 -22.84
CA PRO A 111 4.74 -4.16 -21.88
C PRO A 111 4.36 -3.27 -20.69
N LEU A 112 4.93 -3.56 -19.52
CA LEU A 112 4.86 -2.67 -18.36
C LEU A 112 5.64 -1.37 -18.65
N ILE A 113 4.91 -0.30 -18.97
CA ILE A 113 5.49 1.03 -19.20
C ILE A 113 5.22 1.91 -17.98
N LYS A 114 6.27 2.40 -17.32
CA LYS A 114 6.14 3.38 -16.23
C LYS A 114 6.01 4.81 -16.81
N PRO A 115 5.08 5.65 -16.31
CA PRO A 115 4.95 7.02 -16.80
C PRO A 115 6.17 7.89 -16.46
N GLY A 116 7.01 8.24 -17.45
CA GLY A 116 8.20 9.07 -17.22
C GLY A 116 7.96 10.59 -17.03
N ARG A 117 6.73 11.07 -17.29
CA ARG A 117 6.41 12.51 -17.23
C ARG A 117 6.32 13.04 -15.80
N MET A 118 5.89 12.22 -14.84
CA MET A 118 5.76 12.60 -13.43
C MET A 118 7.13 12.80 -12.78
N ASP A 119 8.12 11.98 -13.12
CA ASP A 119 9.50 12.11 -12.62
C ASP A 119 10.08 13.49 -12.99
N ARG A 120 9.86 13.91 -14.23
CA ARG A 120 10.32 15.21 -14.75
C ARG A 120 9.59 16.39 -14.12
N ILE A 121 8.29 16.27 -13.84
CA ILE A 121 7.51 17.33 -13.16
C ILE A 121 7.96 17.45 -11.70
N ALA A 122 8.20 16.34 -11.02
CA ALA A 122 8.69 16.34 -9.64
C ALA A 122 10.09 16.96 -9.54
N GLU A 123 10.97 16.68 -10.50
CA GLU A 123 12.30 17.29 -10.60
C GLU A 123 12.22 18.81 -10.82
N LEU A 124 11.39 19.26 -11.76
CA LEU A 124 11.19 20.69 -12.04
C LEU A 124 10.62 21.46 -10.83
N LYS A 125 9.68 20.87 -10.08
CA LYS A 125 9.15 21.49 -8.86
C LYS A 125 10.20 21.58 -7.74
N LYS A 126 11.07 20.56 -7.59
CA LYS A 126 12.20 20.64 -6.64
C LYS A 126 13.14 21.79 -6.99
N ILE A 127 13.42 21.98 -8.27
CA ILE A 127 14.22 23.11 -8.76
C ILE A 127 13.51 24.44 -8.45
N GLU A 128 12.22 24.55 -8.70
CA GLU A 128 11.40 25.73 -8.40
C GLU A 128 11.41 26.08 -6.90
N SER A 129 11.19 25.11 -6.01
CA SER A 129 11.24 25.32 -4.56
C SER A 129 12.63 25.74 -4.07
N ALA A 130 13.70 25.16 -4.63
CA ALA A 130 15.06 25.54 -4.30
C ALA A 130 15.42 26.96 -4.78
N LEU A 131 14.82 27.43 -5.89
CA LEU A 131 14.96 28.79 -6.38
C LEU A 131 14.21 29.80 -5.49
N HIS A 132 12.98 29.49 -5.07
CA HIS A 132 12.21 30.35 -4.17
C HIS A 132 12.91 30.55 -2.82
N GLN A 133 13.48 29.49 -2.24
CA GLN A 133 14.24 29.58 -0.98
C GLN A 133 15.51 30.44 -1.07
N ARG A 134 16.12 30.56 -2.27
CA ARG A 134 17.28 31.45 -2.49
C ARG A 134 16.89 32.91 -2.63
N HIS A 135 15.67 33.20 -3.09
CA HIS A 135 15.18 34.56 -3.28
C HIS A 135 14.64 35.20 -1.99
N GLU A 136 14.21 34.41 -1.01
CA GLU A 136 13.70 34.90 0.28
C GLU A 136 14.80 35.09 1.35
N GLY A 137 16.03 34.65 1.06
CA GLY A 137 17.16 34.66 2.00
C GLY A 137 18.25 35.71 1.73
N GLY A 138 18.05 36.65 0.81
CA GLY A 138 18.98 37.74 0.48
C GLY A 138 18.28 39.09 0.48
#